data_AF-A0AAE1QQL3-F1
#
_entry.id   AF-A0AAE1QQL3-F1
#
_cell.length_a   1.000
_cell.length_b   1.000
_cell.length_c   1.000
_cell.angle_alpha   90.00
_cell.angle_beta   90.00
_cell.angle_gamma   90.00
#
_symmetry.space_group_name_H-M   'P 1'
#
loop_
_entity.id
_entity.type
_entity.pdbx_description
1 polymer ?
#
loop_
_entity_poly.entity_id
_entity_poly.type
_entity_poly.pdbx_seq_one_letter_code
_entity_poly.pdbx_strand_id
1 'polypeptide(L)'
;MSTTMSDQNHQAMPIDPNVDPYGYVGMVRHSDGSIPRILERYVPVDTLGCSLVVTKDIAINSSKNTWARVILPRRVLNFTTTISTAKLSLCRRQILAVVVSIEYCQAHKHRLPTAYEDCMKALHWIKNKPDELLADYTDFSKCFLMGTSAGGNIAYNLGLCAAACWDNLKPLEIKGLILNQPFFGGK
;
A
#
# COMPACT_ATOMS: atom_id res chain seq x y z
N MET A 1 -45.79 -22.57 -17.07
CA MET A 1 -45.07 -22.04 -18.25
C MET A 1 -43.94 -21.18 -17.74
N SER A 2 -42.72 -21.64 -17.99
CA SER A 2 -41.46 -21.01 -17.59
C SER A 2 -41.18 -19.80 -18.50
N THR A 3 -40.79 -18.67 -17.92
CA THR A 3 -40.18 -17.58 -18.67
C THR A 3 -38.82 -17.30 -18.03
N THR A 4 -37.80 -17.92 -18.61
CA THR A 4 -36.40 -17.65 -18.36
C THR A 4 -36.08 -16.21 -18.77
N MET A 5 -35.74 -15.35 -17.80
CA MET A 5 -34.98 -14.13 -18.10
C MET A 5 -33.52 -14.53 -18.32
N SER A 6 -33.05 -14.32 -19.54
CA SER A 6 -31.67 -14.54 -19.95
C SER A 6 -30.75 -13.53 -19.25
N ASP A 7 -29.81 -14.04 -18.45
CA ASP A 7 -28.61 -13.31 -18.03
C ASP A 7 -27.79 -12.94 -19.27
N GLN A 8 -27.97 -11.72 -19.76
CA GLN A 8 -27.08 -11.13 -20.76
C GLN A 8 -25.80 -10.68 -20.04
N ASN A 9 -24.86 -11.60 -19.91
CA ASN A 9 -23.45 -11.30 -19.69
C ASN A 9 -22.98 -10.36 -20.81
N HIS A 10 -23.03 -9.06 -20.57
CA HIS A 10 -22.35 -8.08 -21.42
C HIS A 10 -20.85 -8.28 -21.22
N GLN A 11 -20.23 -9.11 -22.05
CA GLN A 11 -18.80 -9.03 -22.31
C GLN A 11 -18.55 -7.66 -22.96
N ALA A 12 -18.27 -6.66 -22.12
CA ALA A 12 -17.85 -5.34 -22.58
C ALA A 12 -16.60 -5.53 -23.46
N MET A 13 -16.65 -5.02 -24.70
CA MET A 13 -15.50 -5.09 -25.60
C MET A 13 -14.27 -4.47 -24.93
N PRO A 14 -13.04 -4.97 -25.21
CA PRO A 14 -11.82 -4.34 -24.73
C PRO A 14 -11.78 -2.86 -25.14
N ILE A 15 -11.62 -1.96 -24.17
CA ILE A 15 -11.50 -0.53 -24.43
C ILE A 15 -10.15 -0.29 -25.10
N ASP A 16 -10.14 0.30 -26.30
CA ASP A 16 -8.89 0.68 -26.98
C ASP A 16 -8.28 1.90 -26.27
N PRO A 17 -7.05 1.81 -25.72
CA PRO A 17 -6.40 2.92 -25.04
C PRO A 17 -6.12 4.13 -25.93
N ASN A 18 -6.10 3.96 -27.26
CA ASN A 18 -5.93 5.06 -28.20
C ASN A 18 -7.23 5.83 -28.47
N VAL A 19 -8.38 5.21 -28.21
CA VAL A 19 -9.71 5.80 -28.41
C VAL A 19 -10.25 6.36 -27.10
N ASP A 20 -10.19 5.59 -26.02
CA ASP A 20 -10.60 6.01 -24.68
C ASP A 20 -9.54 5.63 -23.63
N PRO A 21 -8.49 6.47 -23.48
CA PRO A 21 -7.44 6.21 -22.51
C PRO A 21 -7.95 6.24 -21.07
N TYR A 22 -9.04 6.97 -20.76
CA TYR A 22 -9.59 7.04 -19.41
C TYR A 22 -10.39 5.78 -19.08
N GLY A 23 -11.26 5.33 -19.99
CA GLY A 23 -12.00 4.09 -19.85
C GLY A 23 -11.06 2.88 -19.72
N TYR A 24 -9.97 2.84 -20.50
CA TYR A 24 -8.96 1.77 -20.43
C TYR A 24 -8.38 1.60 -19.01
N VAL A 25 -8.19 2.70 -18.28
CA VAL A 25 -7.68 2.70 -16.90
C VAL A 25 -8.81 2.79 -15.84
N GLY A 26 -10.05 2.56 -16.23
CA GLY A 26 -11.21 2.53 -15.33
C GLY A 26 -11.56 3.89 -14.74
N MET A 27 -11.37 4.96 -15.51
CA MET A 27 -11.72 6.34 -15.14
C MET A 27 -12.72 6.93 -16.13
N VAL A 28 -13.51 7.91 -15.67
CA VAL A 28 -14.34 8.76 -16.55
C VAL A 28 -13.83 10.17 -16.46
N ARG A 29 -13.65 10.86 -17.59
CA ARG A 29 -13.33 12.29 -17.58
C ARG A 29 -14.61 13.09 -17.80
N HIS A 30 -14.94 13.94 -16.84
CA HIS A 30 -16.05 14.88 -16.95
C HIS A 30 -15.62 16.18 -17.66
N SER A 31 -16.59 16.93 -18.17
CA SER A 31 -16.37 18.22 -18.83
C SER A 31 -15.84 19.30 -17.88
N ASP A 32 -16.12 19.20 -16.58
CA ASP A 32 -15.58 20.06 -15.52
C ASP A 32 -14.10 19.77 -15.17
N GLY A 33 -13.50 18.77 -15.82
CA GLY A 33 -12.12 18.35 -15.59
C GLY A 33 -11.93 17.37 -14.43
N SER A 34 -13.00 16.96 -13.74
CA SER A 34 -12.96 15.89 -12.74
C SER A 34 -12.79 14.51 -13.41
N ILE A 35 -12.09 13.61 -12.70
CA ILE A 35 -11.75 12.27 -13.22
C ILE A 35 -12.04 11.21 -12.14
N PRO A 36 -13.31 10.84 -11.90
CA PRO A 36 -13.64 9.77 -10.97
C PRO A 36 -13.21 8.39 -11.48
N ARG A 37 -12.94 7.48 -10.54
CA ARG A 37 -12.80 6.05 -10.83
C ARG A 37 -14.17 5.37 -10.94
N ILE A 38 -14.27 4.46 -11.90
CA ILE A 38 -15.49 3.67 -12.14
C ILE A 38 -15.66 2.58 -11.07
N LEU A 39 -14.56 2.05 -10.52
CA LEU A 39 -14.57 1.03 -9.48
C LEU A 39 -13.49 1.33 -8.43
N GLU A 40 -13.88 1.47 -7.16
CA GLU A 40 -12.94 1.39 -6.04
C GLU A 40 -12.68 -0.09 -5.71
N ARG A 41 -11.47 -0.57 -5.95
CA ARG A 41 -11.07 -1.94 -5.60
C ARG A 41 -10.60 -1.97 -4.14
N TYR A 42 -11.50 -2.32 -3.24
CA TYR A 42 -11.15 -2.68 -1.87
C TYR A 42 -10.93 -4.20 -1.77
N VAL A 43 -9.76 -4.61 -1.27
CA VAL A 43 -9.51 -6.02 -0.92
C VAL A 43 -9.72 -6.16 0.59
N PRO A 44 -10.69 -6.97 1.05
CA PRO A 44 -10.91 -7.16 2.48
C PRO A 44 -9.76 -7.89 3.15
N VAL A 45 -9.58 -7.65 4.45
CA VAL A 45 -8.66 -8.42 5.31
C VAL A 45 -9.08 -9.89 5.30
N ASP A 46 -8.12 -10.81 5.15
CA ASP A 46 -8.39 -12.26 5.27
C ASP A 46 -8.75 -12.61 6.72
N THR A 47 -10.02 -12.98 6.94
CA THR A 47 -10.55 -13.35 8.26
C THR A 47 -10.52 -14.85 8.52
N LEU A 48 -10.29 -15.68 7.49
CA LEU A 48 -10.38 -17.15 7.60
C LEU A 48 -9.10 -17.78 8.17
N GLY A 49 -8.04 -17.00 8.33
CA GLY A 49 -6.81 -17.43 8.98
C GLY A 49 -5.94 -18.37 8.14
N CYS A 50 -6.29 -18.60 6.87
CA CYS A 50 -5.57 -19.49 5.96
C CYS A 50 -4.46 -18.79 5.16
N SER A 51 -4.39 -17.45 5.18
CA SER A 51 -3.32 -16.70 4.52
C SER A 51 -1.95 -16.90 5.19
N LEU A 52 -0.88 -16.92 4.38
CA LEU A 52 0.51 -16.92 4.85
C LEU A 52 0.91 -15.62 5.59
N VAL A 53 0.08 -14.60 5.50
CA VAL A 53 0.24 -13.30 6.16
C VAL A 53 -0.99 -12.95 6.99
N VAL A 54 -0.77 -12.25 8.09
CA VAL A 54 -1.82 -11.58 8.87
C VAL A 54 -1.88 -10.13 8.38
N THR A 55 -3.09 -9.61 8.17
CA THR A 55 -3.29 -8.22 7.75
C THR A 55 -4.20 -7.47 8.70
N LYS A 56 -3.90 -6.21 8.98
CA LYS A 56 -4.72 -5.31 9.80
C LYS A 56 -4.73 -3.91 9.21
N ASP A 57 -5.91 -3.30 9.13
CA ASP A 57 -6.05 -1.92 8.69
C ASP A 57 -6.07 -0.99 9.91
N ILE A 58 -5.29 0.10 9.84
CA ILE A 58 -5.13 1.04 10.94
C ILE A 58 -5.30 2.47 10.42
N ALA A 59 -6.17 3.23 11.07
CA ALA A 59 -6.38 4.63 10.75
C ALA A 59 -5.15 5.46 11.14
N ILE A 60 -4.62 6.24 10.19
CA ILE A 60 -3.49 7.16 10.41
C ILE A 60 -4.01 8.57 10.67
N ASN A 61 -4.97 9.02 9.85
CA ASN A 61 -5.61 10.31 10.00
C ASN A 61 -7.06 10.23 9.53
N SER A 62 -7.98 10.15 10.50
CA SER A 62 -9.41 10.05 10.25
C SER A 62 -9.99 11.26 9.52
N SER A 63 -9.44 12.47 9.73
CA SER A 63 -9.93 13.68 9.07
C SER A 63 -9.70 13.69 7.55
N LYS A 64 -8.69 12.95 7.08
CA LYS A 64 -8.36 12.81 5.66
C LYS A 64 -8.70 11.42 5.11
N ASN A 65 -9.32 10.57 5.92
CA ASN A 65 -9.59 9.17 5.59
C ASN A 65 -8.34 8.40 5.10
N THR A 66 -7.16 8.71 5.66
CA THR A 66 -5.92 7.99 5.34
C THR A 66 -5.66 6.91 6.37
N TRP A 67 -5.31 5.73 5.90
CA TRP A 67 -5.07 4.54 6.72
C TRP A 67 -3.86 3.78 6.17
N ALA A 68 -3.42 2.77 6.90
CA ALA A 68 -2.41 1.84 6.42
C ALA A 68 -2.82 0.39 6.68
N ARG A 69 -2.45 -0.48 5.76
CA ARG A 69 -2.50 -1.93 5.93
C ARG A 69 -1.17 -2.42 6.46
N VAL A 70 -1.18 -2.98 7.66
CA VAL A 70 -0.05 -3.75 8.19
C VAL A 70 -0.17 -5.17 7.67
N ILE A 71 0.92 -5.71 7.11
CA ILE A 71 1.03 -7.06 6.58
C ILE A 71 2.20 -7.74 7.32
N LEU A 72 1.88 -8.75 8.12
CA LEU A 72 2.81 -9.48 8.96
C LEU A 72 2.90 -10.95 8.48
N PRO A 73 4.07 -11.44 8.07
CA PRO A 73 4.22 -12.86 7.74
C PRO A 73 3.94 -13.75 8.95
N ARG A 74 3.09 -14.78 8.81
CA ARG A 74 2.76 -15.71 9.92
C ARG A 74 3.99 -16.39 10.51
N ARG A 75 5.04 -16.59 9.70
CA ARG A 75 6.31 -17.14 10.16
C ARG A 75 6.92 -16.32 11.32
N VAL A 76 6.74 -15.00 11.32
CA VAL A 76 7.25 -14.11 12.38
C VAL A 76 6.50 -14.33 13.71
N LEU A 77 5.20 -14.64 13.67
CA LEU A 77 4.40 -14.95 14.87
C LEU A 77 4.85 -16.24 15.56
N ASN A 78 5.31 -17.24 14.80
CA ASN A 78 5.68 -18.55 15.33
C ASN A 78 7.08 -18.62 15.94
N PHE A 79 7.91 -17.58 15.81
CA PHE A 79 9.27 -17.56 16.37
C PHE A 79 9.29 -17.45 17.90
N THR A 80 8.20 -17.01 18.53
CA THR A 80 8.12 -16.87 19.99
C THR A 80 7.71 -18.14 20.72
N THR A 81 7.20 -19.18 20.04
CA THR A 81 6.54 -20.31 20.72
C THR A 81 7.18 -21.68 20.58
N THR A 82 8.17 -21.94 19.71
CA THR A 82 8.81 -23.27 19.71
C THR A 82 10.21 -23.30 19.07
N ILE A 83 11.24 -23.63 19.86
CA ILE A 83 12.43 -24.33 19.36
C ILE A 83 11.97 -25.78 19.11
N SER A 84 11.37 -26.05 17.96
CA SER A 84 11.12 -27.41 17.50
C SER A 84 11.79 -27.63 16.16
N THR A 85 12.69 -28.60 16.17
CA THR A 85 13.47 -29.12 15.06
C THR A 85 12.57 -29.84 14.05
N ALA A 86 11.91 -29.08 13.18
CA ALA A 86 11.27 -29.62 11.98
C ALA A 86 11.95 -29.05 10.73
N LYS A 87 12.64 -29.93 9.99
CA LYS A 87 13.19 -29.66 8.66
C LYS A 87 12.09 -29.10 7.73
N LEU A 88 12.20 -27.83 7.37
CA LEU A 88 11.37 -27.20 6.34
C LEU A 88 12.22 -26.94 5.09
N SER A 89 12.27 -27.92 4.20
CA SER A 89 12.88 -27.80 2.87
C SER A 89 11.97 -27.07 1.88
N LEU A 90 11.71 -25.78 2.15
CA LEU A 90 11.16 -24.88 1.13
C LEU A 90 11.92 -23.56 1.17
N CYS A 91 13.06 -23.53 0.48
CA CYS A 91 13.75 -22.32 0.06
C CYS A 91 12.85 -21.53 -0.90
N ARG A 92 11.84 -20.83 -0.37
CA ARG A 92 11.20 -19.72 -1.05
C ARG A 92 11.80 -18.48 -0.39
N ARG A 93 12.61 -17.71 -1.14
CA ARG A 93 13.17 -16.41 -0.75
C ARG A 93 12.01 -15.47 -0.38
N GLN A 94 11.49 -15.60 0.83
CA GLN A 94 10.52 -14.70 1.43
C GLN A 94 11.31 -13.76 2.31
N ILE A 95 11.27 -12.47 2.00
CA ILE A 95 11.78 -11.45 2.90
C ILE A 95 10.90 -11.51 4.14
N LEU A 96 11.50 -11.82 5.29
CA LEU A 96 10.84 -11.72 6.59
C LEU A 96 10.83 -10.25 7.01
N ALA A 97 9.90 -9.49 6.43
CA ALA A 97 9.67 -8.09 6.77
C ALA A 97 8.20 -7.86 7.03
N VAL A 98 7.91 -6.97 7.98
CA VAL A 98 6.58 -6.39 8.16
C VAL A 98 6.43 -5.27 7.14
N VAL A 99 5.31 -5.27 6.43
CA VAL A 99 5.01 -4.24 5.43
C VAL A 99 3.90 -3.34 5.97
N VAL A 100 4.11 -2.03 5.89
CA VAL A 100 3.09 -1.01 6.16
C VAL A 100 2.74 -0.34 4.84
N SER A 101 1.63 -0.73 4.24
CA SER A 101 1.14 -0.16 2.98
C SER A 101 0.24 1.03 3.27
N ILE A 102 0.69 2.24 2.95
CA ILE A 102 -0.02 3.48 3.23
C ILE A 102 -1.03 3.76 2.11
N GLU A 103 -2.30 3.92 2.47
CA GLU A 103 -3.33 4.45 1.57
C GLU A 103 -3.33 5.98 1.67
N TYR A 104 -2.59 6.62 0.77
CA TYR A 104 -2.44 8.08 0.69
C TYR A 104 -3.53 8.72 -0.19
N CYS A 105 -3.73 10.04 -0.07
CA CYS A 105 -4.73 10.74 -0.88
C CYS A 105 -4.48 10.58 -2.39
N GLN A 106 -5.56 10.33 -3.13
CA GLN A 106 -5.49 10.05 -4.56
C GLN A 106 -5.53 11.35 -5.37
N ALA A 107 -4.71 11.39 -6.44
CA ALA A 107 -4.42 12.59 -7.23
C ALA A 107 -5.65 13.32 -7.80
N HIS A 108 -6.72 12.58 -8.12
CA HIS A 108 -7.95 13.14 -8.69
C HIS A 108 -8.73 14.03 -7.71
N LYS A 109 -8.60 13.79 -6.40
CA LYS A 109 -9.18 14.62 -5.33
C LYS A 109 -8.15 15.59 -4.74
N HIS A 110 -6.90 15.14 -4.61
CA HIS A 110 -5.81 15.92 -4.02
C HIS A 110 -4.52 15.75 -4.84
N ARG A 111 -4.15 16.79 -5.60
CA ARG A 111 -2.94 16.78 -6.43
C ARG A 111 -1.67 16.73 -5.56
N LEU A 112 -0.51 16.43 -6.20
CA LEU A 112 0.79 16.59 -5.52
C LEU A 112 0.95 18.04 -5.02
N PRO A 113 1.57 18.26 -3.84
CA PRO A 113 2.38 17.32 -3.05
C PRO A 113 1.62 16.52 -1.97
N THR A 114 0.29 16.51 -1.95
CA THR A 114 -0.48 15.95 -0.82
C THR A 114 -0.13 14.49 -0.48
N ALA A 115 0.12 13.66 -1.49
CA ALA A 115 0.55 12.26 -1.27
C ALA A 115 1.88 12.17 -0.48
N TYR A 116 2.83 13.08 -0.74
CA TYR A 116 4.10 13.12 -0.01
C TYR A 116 3.90 13.51 1.45
N GLU A 117 3.03 14.50 1.70
CA GLU A 117 2.70 14.96 3.05
C GLU A 117 1.99 13.87 3.87
N ASP A 118 1.05 13.14 3.25
CA ASP A 118 0.32 12.08 3.94
C ASP A 118 1.27 10.92 4.29
N CYS A 119 2.21 10.57 3.41
CA CYS A 119 3.24 9.59 3.73
C CYS A 119 4.22 10.07 4.81
N MET A 120 4.57 11.37 4.86
CA MET A 120 5.39 11.90 5.95
C MET A 120 4.64 11.87 7.29
N LYS A 121 3.34 12.19 7.29
CA LYS A 121 2.47 12.04 8.47
C LYS A 121 2.39 10.58 8.91
N ALA A 122 2.35 9.65 7.97
CA ALA A 122 2.40 8.22 8.27
C ALA A 122 3.71 7.84 8.97
N LEU A 123 4.87 8.31 8.52
CA LEU A 123 6.15 8.05 9.22
C LEU A 123 6.14 8.59 10.66
N HIS A 124 5.62 9.81 10.86
CA HIS A 124 5.47 10.38 12.20
C HIS A 124 4.44 9.63 13.06
N TRP A 125 3.40 9.07 12.46
CA TRP A 125 2.43 8.23 13.16
C TRP A 125 3.07 6.91 13.60
N ILE A 126 3.78 6.23 12.69
CA ILE A 126 4.47 4.95 12.94
C ILE A 126 5.45 5.08 14.12
N LYS A 127 6.25 6.16 14.16
CA LYS A 127 7.24 6.34 15.23
C LYS A 127 6.62 6.67 16.60
N ASN A 128 5.48 7.37 16.62
CA ASN A 128 4.92 7.95 17.86
C ASN A 128 3.87 7.06 18.52
N LYS A 129 3.10 6.31 17.71
CA LYS A 129 1.98 5.48 18.16
C LYS A 129 1.93 4.19 17.34
N PRO A 130 2.96 3.33 17.40
CA PRO A 130 2.87 2.04 16.74
C PRO A 130 1.73 1.24 17.37
N ASP A 131 0.88 0.67 16.53
CA ASP A 131 -0.06 -0.36 16.96
C ASP A 131 0.71 -1.54 17.56
N GLU A 132 0.07 -2.32 18.44
CA GLU A 132 0.70 -3.46 19.14
C GLU A 132 1.43 -4.40 18.17
N LEU A 133 0.84 -4.68 16.99
CA LEU A 133 1.49 -5.51 15.97
C LEU A 133 2.80 -4.92 15.43
N LEU A 134 2.89 -3.60 15.35
CA LEU A 134 4.12 -2.93 14.92
C LEU A 134 5.13 -2.89 16.06
N ALA A 135 4.69 -2.56 17.28
CA ALA A 135 5.56 -2.49 18.44
C ALA A 135 6.25 -3.83 18.74
N ASP A 136 5.52 -4.94 18.62
CA ASP A 136 6.00 -6.27 19.01
C ASP A 136 6.85 -6.96 17.94
N TYR A 137 6.60 -6.68 16.66
CA TYR A 137 7.15 -7.46 15.54
C TYR A 137 8.01 -6.66 14.56
N THR A 138 8.29 -5.38 14.83
CA THR A 138 9.11 -4.54 13.93
C THR A 138 10.36 -3.99 14.60
N ASP A 139 11.44 -3.94 13.83
CA ASP A 139 12.68 -3.26 14.21
C ASP A 139 12.72 -1.90 13.52
N PHE A 140 12.36 -0.85 14.27
CA PHE A 140 12.36 0.53 13.77
C PHE A 140 13.75 1.05 13.38
N SER A 141 14.84 0.38 13.80
CA SER A 141 16.19 0.72 13.34
C SER A 141 16.51 0.21 11.93
N LYS A 142 15.63 -0.62 11.33
CA LYS A 142 15.84 -1.25 10.01
C LYS A 142 14.68 -0.99 9.06
N CYS A 143 14.33 0.27 8.85
CA CYS A 143 13.23 0.65 7.95
C CYS A 143 13.70 0.88 6.51
N PHE A 144 12.82 0.57 5.56
CA PHE A 144 13.02 0.85 4.14
C PHE A 144 11.78 1.51 3.57
N LEU A 145 11.95 2.50 2.71
CA LEU A 145 10.83 3.06 1.94
C LEU A 145 10.76 2.34 0.60
N MET A 146 9.58 1.85 0.24
CA MET A 146 9.36 1.10 -0.99
C MET A 146 8.16 1.65 -1.75
N GLY A 147 8.24 1.64 -3.07
CA GLY A 147 7.09 1.96 -3.91
C GLY A 147 7.25 1.47 -5.34
N THR A 148 6.11 1.24 -6.00
CA THR A 148 6.05 0.86 -7.42
C THR A 148 5.39 1.96 -8.25
N SER A 149 5.89 2.25 -9.45
CA SER A 149 5.29 3.27 -10.34
C SER A 149 5.14 4.64 -9.63
N ALA A 150 3.94 5.21 -9.56
CA ALA A 150 3.66 6.44 -8.80
C ALA A 150 4.07 6.33 -7.33
N GLY A 151 3.95 5.15 -6.71
CA GLY A 151 4.44 4.90 -5.36
C GLY A 151 5.96 4.99 -5.25
N GLY A 152 6.71 4.63 -6.31
CA GLY A 152 8.17 4.78 -6.35
C GLY A 152 8.58 6.26 -6.40
N ASN A 153 7.82 7.10 -7.11
CA ASN A 153 8.01 8.55 -7.08
C ASN A 153 7.78 9.13 -5.68
N ILE A 154 6.73 8.67 -5.00
CA ILE A 154 6.43 9.05 -3.61
C ILE A 154 7.55 8.60 -2.68
N ALA A 155 7.99 7.34 -2.75
CA ALA A 155 9.07 6.81 -1.91
C ALA A 155 10.39 7.59 -2.10
N TYR A 156 10.70 7.99 -3.33
CA TYR A 156 11.85 8.82 -3.64
C TYR A 156 11.77 10.21 -2.99
N ASN A 157 10.69 10.95 -3.22
CA ASN A 157 10.51 12.30 -2.66
C ASN A 157 10.41 12.27 -1.13
N LEU A 158 9.71 11.28 -0.58
CA LEU A 158 9.63 11.06 0.87
C LEU A 158 11.01 10.79 1.47
N GLY A 159 11.85 10.00 0.78
CA GLY A 159 13.24 9.76 1.19
C GLY A 159 14.07 11.03 1.28
N LEU A 160 13.93 11.94 0.30
CA LEU A 160 14.59 13.26 0.35
C LEU A 160 14.12 14.10 1.54
N CYS A 161 12.80 14.18 1.75
CA CYS A 161 12.24 14.90 2.89
C CYS A 161 12.69 14.29 4.23
N ALA A 162 12.69 12.96 4.33
CA ALA A 162 13.09 12.23 5.53
C ALA A 162 14.59 12.40 5.84
N ALA A 163 15.45 12.45 4.81
CA ALA A 163 16.87 12.74 4.98
C ALA A 163 17.11 14.16 5.53
N ALA A 164 16.30 15.13 5.10
CA ALA A 164 16.40 16.51 5.59
C ALA A 164 15.96 16.68 7.07
N CYS A 165 15.15 15.76 7.61
CA CYS A 165 14.65 15.80 8.98
C CYS A 165 14.88 14.49 9.75
N TRP A 166 15.96 13.77 9.46
CA TRP A 166 16.20 12.42 9.96
C TRP A 166 16.19 12.31 11.50
N ASP A 167 16.71 13.33 12.21
CA ASP A 167 16.66 13.38 13.69
C ASP A 167 15.23 13.42 14.22
N ASN A 168 14.31 14.04 13.49
CA ASN A 168 12.89 14.10 13.83
C ASN A 168 12.17 12.78 13.52
N LEU A 169 12.83 11.75 13.01
CA LEU A 169 12.20 10.45 12.74
C LEU A 169 12.56 9.38 13.77
N LYS A 170 13.59 9.60 14.61
CA LYS A 170 13.96 8.65 15.67
C LYS A 170 12.75 8.24 16.53
N PRO A 171 12.63 6.94 16.88
CA PRO A 171 13.59 5.86 16.67
C PRO A 171 13.55 5.20 15.28
N LEU A 172 12.74 5.71 14.34
CA LEU A 172 12.61 5.16 12.99
C LEU A 172 13.80 5.56 12.12
N GLU A 173 14.64 4.59 11.78
CA GLU A 173 15.83 4.77 10.94
C GLU A 173 15.64 4.17 9.56
N ILE A 174 15.65 5.03 8.54
CA ILE A 174 15.56 4.61 7.14
C ILE A 174 16.95 4.21 6.65
N LYS A 175 17.11 2.95 6.27
CA LYS A 175 18.37 2.36 5.78
C LYS A 175 18.48 2.34 4.26
N GLY A 176 17.36 2.53 3.55
CA GLY A 176 17.39 2.58 2.10
C GLY A 176 16.03 2.77 1.45
N LEU A 177 16.08 2.94 0.12
CA LEU A 177 14.91 3.08 -0.75
C LEU A 177 14.86 1.90 -1.71
N ILE A 178 13.67 1.34 -1.92
CA ILE A 178 13.39 0.28 -2.89
C ILE A 178 12.42 0.85 -3.93
N LEU A 179 12.97 1.29 -5.06
CA LEU A 179 12.22 1.97 -6.11
C LEU A 179 11.95 0.99 -7.27
N ASN A 180 10.74 0.41 -7.29
CA ASN A 180 10.36 -0.53 -8.34
C ASN A 180 9.69 0.20 -9.50
N GLN A 181 10.39 0.36 -10.63
CA GLN A 181 9.87 1.07 -11.81
C GLN A 181 9.24 2.44 -11.44
N PRO A 182 9.97 3.34 -10.75
CA PRO A 182 9.39 4.59 -10.28
C PRO A 182 8.94 5.47 -11.45
N PHE A 183 7.77 6.09 -11.32
CA PHE A 183 7.21 6.96 -12.36
C PHE A 183 7.81 8.36 -12.28
N PHE A 184 8.66 8.68 -13.25
CA PHE A 184 9.19 10.03 -13.46
C PHE A 184 8.86 10.48 -14.89
N GLY A 185 8.80 11.78 -15.08
CA GLY A 185 8.61 12.41 -16.38
C GLY A 185 9.38 13.72 -16.46
N GLY A 186 9.60 14.20 -17.67
CA GLY A 186 10.31 15.44 -17.97
C GLY A 186 10.09 15.80 -19.43
N LYS A 187 10.47 17.03 -19.81
CA LYS A 187 10.58 17.44 -21.21
C LYS A 187 12.03 17.38 -21.63
#